data_AF-A0A9X5BIH7-F1
#
_entry.id   AF-A0A9X5BIH7-F1
#
_cell.length_a   1.000
_cell.length_b   1.000
_cell.length_c   1.000
_cell.angle_alpha   90.00
_cell.angle_beta   90.00
_cell.angle_gamma   90.00
#
_symmetry.space_group_name_H-M   'P 1'
#
loop_
_entity.id
_entity.type
_entity.pdbx_description
1 polymer ?
#
loop_
_entity_poly.entity_id
_entity_poly.type
_entity_poly.pdbx_seq_one_letter_code
_entity_poly.pdbx_strand_id
1 'polypeptide(L)'
;MRARRNGYGVQESYAGYGLVKNRAKVLLKECRTGKHAGLLSAAAQQAEPHIAKWIITSIAEGKSLHDMEIKWELGEAEIMPCCRNSFYSYRKLTLAILDRMIQGKEMA
;
A
#
# COMPACT_ATOMS: atom_id res chain seq x y z
N MET A 1 20.83 20.67 -3.34
CA MET A 1 19.42 20.93 -3.68
C MET A 1 18.53 19.98 -2.90
N ARG A 2 17.79 20.45 -1.89
CA ARG A 2 16.78 19.66 -1.18
C ARG A 2 15.43 19.98 -1.81
N ALA A 3 14.86 19.01 -2.54
CA ALA A 3 13.53 19.16 -3.11
C ALA A 3 12.51 19.26 -1.97
N ARG A 4 11.87 20.43 -1.86
CA ARG A 4 10.77 20.69 -0.94
C ARG A 4 9.61 19.77 -1.32
N ARG A 5 9.29 18.80 -0.46
CA ARG A 5 8.04 18.04 -0.52
C ARG A 5 6.92 18.98 -0.11
N ASN A 6 6.28 19.62 -1.08
CA ASN A 6 5.04 20.34 -0.85
C ASN A 6 3.95 19.33 -0.51
N GLY A 7 3.49 19.41 0.74
CA GLY A 7 2.36 18.65 1.23
C GLY A 7 1.04 19.15 0.67
N TYR A 8 0.05 18.27 0.79
CA TYR A 8 -1.39 18.53 0.75
C TYR A 8 -1.95 18.99 -0.61
N GLY A 9 -2.56 18.06 -1.35
CA GLY A 9 -3.58 18.42 -2.34
C GLY A 9 -3.50 17.74 -3.71
N VAL A 10 -2.45 16.98 -4.01
CA VAL A 10 -2.42 16.19 -5.24
C VAL A 10 -2.77 14.77 -4.85
N GLN A 11 -3.88 14.27 -5.39
CA GLN A 11 -4.15 12.85 -5.50
C GLN A 11 -2.93 12.24 -6.20
N GLU A 12 -1.86 11.89 -5.45
CA GLU A 12 -0.61 11.46 -6.06
C GLU A 12 -0.98 10.25 -6.89
N SER A 13 -1.00 10.46 -8.21
CA SER A 13 -1.22 9.40 -9.15
C SER A 13 -0.11 8.38 -8.89
N TYR A 14 -0.37 7.11 -9.18
CA TYR A 14 0.65 6.07 -9.02
C TYR A 14 1.99 6.45 -9.70
N ALA A 15 1.95 7.34 -10.71
CA ALA A 15 3.13 7.88 -11.38
C ALA A 15 4.11 8.59 -10.44
N GLY A 16 3.65 9.28 -9.39
CA GLY A 16 4.53 9.89 -8.39
C GLY A 16 5.39 8.88 -7.62
N TYR A 17 4.98 7.62 -7.62
CA TYR A 17 5.70 6.50 -7.02
C TYR A 17 6.48 5.67 -8.06
N GLY A 18 6.44 6.06 -9.34
CA GLY A 18 7.01 5.31 -10.45
C GLY A 18 6.17 4.11 -10.87
N LEU A 19 4.87 4.09 -10.58
CA LEU A 19 3.97 2.99 -10.89
C LEU A 19 2.88 3.40 -11.89
N VAL A 20 2.66 2.60 -12.93
CA VAL A 20 1.58 2.86 -13.89
C VAL A 20 0.24 2.37 -13.31
N LYS A 21 -0.84 3.13 -13.51
CA LYS A 21 -2.19 2.80 -12.99
C LYS A 21 -2.66 1.39 -13.39
N ASN A 22 -2.41 0.96 -14.63
CA ASN A 22 -2.76 -0.39 -15.09
C ASN A 22 -1.95 -1.46 -14.35
N ARG A 23 -0.66 -1.22 -14.13
CA ARG A 23 0.20 -2.13 -13.36
C ARG A 23 -0.26 -2.25 -11.91
N ALA A 24 -0.63 -1.14 -11.27
CA ALA A 24 -1.21 -1.16 -9.92
C ALA A 24 -2.48 -2.01 -9.83
N LYS A 25 -3.37 -1.93 -10.84
CA LYS A 25 -4.58 -2.79 -10.90
C LYS A 25 -4.25 -4.27 -11.01
N VAL A 26 -3.23 -4.63 -11.80
CA VAL A 26 -2.77 -6.02 -11.94
C VAL A 26 -2.20 -6.50 -10.61
N LEU A 27 -1.31 -5.75 -9.98
CA LEU A 27 -0.71 -6.09 -8.69
C LEU A 27 -1.75 -6.30 -7.59
N LEU A 28 -2.76 -5.44 -7.53
CA LEU A 28 -3.87 -5.61 -6.58
C LEU A 28 -4.62 -6.93 -6.81
N LYS A 29 -4.88 -7.31 -8.06
CA LYS A 29 -5.52 -8.60 -8.37
C LYS A 29 -4.63 -9.77 -7.96
N GLU A 30 -3.33 -9.73 -8.30
CA GLU A 30 -2.37 -10.79 -7.95
C GLU A 30 -2.17 -10.92 -6.43
N CYS A 31 -2.20 -9.81 -5.69
CA CYS A 31 -2.12 -9.84 -4.22
C CYS A 31 -3.37 -10.48 -3.61
N ARG A 32 -4.55 -10.22 -4.16
CA ARG A 32 -5.81 -10.82 -3.70
C ARG A 32 -5.88 -12.33 -3.95
N THR A 33 -5.15 -12.83 -4.94
CA THR A 33 -5.00 -14.28 -5.17
C THR A 33 -3.87 -14.89 -4.35
N GLY A 34 -3.20 -14.14 -3.47
CA GLY A 34 -2.10 -14.61 -2.62
C GLY A 34 -0.75 -14.80 -3.34
N LYS A 35 -0.65 -14.49 -4.64
CA LYS A 35 0.54 -14.78 -5.49
C LYS A 35 1.83 -14.17 -4.92
N HIS A 36 1.73 -13.01 -4.27
CA HIS A 36 2.88 -12.24 -3.77
C HIS A 36 2.85 -12.03 -2.26
N ALA A 37 2.19 -12.88 -1.47
CA ALA A 37 1.97 -12.63 -0.05
C ALA A 37 3.26 -12.31 0.75
N GLY A 38 4.34 -13.05 0.52
CA GLY A 38 5.63 -12.80 1.17
C GLY A 38 6.26 -11.45 0.77
N LEU A 39 6.27 -11.13 -0.53
CA LEU A 39 6.80 -9.86 -1.04
C LEU A 39 5.93 -8.67 -0.64
N LEU A 40 4.61 -8.86 -0.55
CA LEU A 40 3.67 -7.85 -0.08
C LEU A 40 3.97 -7.46 1.37
N SER A 41 4.20 -8.45 2.23
CA SER A 41 4.59 -8.21 3.62
C SER A 41 5.91 -7.44 3.70
N ALA A 42 6.93 -7.84 2.93
CA ALA A 42 8.21 -7.14 2.89
C ALA A 42 8.06 -5.69 2.36
N ALA A 43 7.30 -5.49 1.30
CA ALA A 43 7.04 -4.18 0.72
C ALA A 43 6.27 -3.26 1.68
N ALA A 44 5.30 -3.80 2.42
CA ALA A 44 4.54 -3.03 3.41
C ALA A 44 5.41 -2.63 4.60
N GLN A 45 6.27 -3.54 5.09
CA GLN A 45 7.26 -3.25 6.12
C GLN A 45 8.25 -2.17 5.66
N GLN A 46 8.70 -2.22 4.41
CA GLN A 46 9.60 -1.19 3.87
C GLN A 46 8.90 0.17 3.68
N ALA A 47 7.61 0.18 3.36
CA ALA A 47 6.84 1.42 3.15
C ALA A 47 6.58 2.16 4.46
N GLU A 48 6.05 1.46 5.48
CA GLU A 48 5.78 1.99 6.81
C GLU A 48 5.53 0.83 7.79
N PRO A 49 6.53 0.46 8.63
CA PRO A 49 6.42 -0.68 9.54
C PRO A 49 5.24 -0.54 10.51
N HIS A 50 4.98 0.69 10.99
CA HIS A 50 4.00 0.95 12.03
C HIS A 50 2.57 0.68 11.58
N ILE A 51 2.29 0.72 10.28
CA ILE A 51 0.94 0.45 9.74
C ILE A 51 0.90 -0.74 8.78
N ALA A 52 2.00 -1.49 8.65
CA ALA A 52 2.16 -2.53 7.63
C ALA A 52 1.01 -3.55 7.64
N LYS A 53 0.54 -3.98 8.82
CA LYS A 53 -0.56 -4.95 8.94
C LYS A 53 -1.85 -4.45 8.27
N TRP A 54 -2.24 -3.19 8.50
CA TRP A 54 -3.45 -2.61 7.89
C TRP A 54 -3.31 -2.43 6.38
N ILE A 55 -2.11 -2.09 5.90
CA ILE A 55 -1.82 -2.00 4.46
C ILE A 55 -1.92 -3.37 3.80
N ILE A 56 -1.35 -4.41 4.41
CA ILE A 56 -1.44 -5.80 3.93
C ILE A 56 -2.90 -6.24 3.86
N THR A 57 -3.67 -6.06 4.94
CA THR A 57 -5.12 -6.35 4.97
C THR A 57 -5.85 -5.63 3.85
N SER A 58 -5.60 -4.34 3.66
CA SER A 58 -6.27 -3.55 2.60
C SER A 58 -5.96 -4.04 1.17
N ILE A 59 -4.73 -4.49 0.93
CA ILE A 59 -4.31 -4.95 -0.39
C ILE A 59 -4.74 -6.40 -0.63
N ALA A 60 -4.45 -7.31 0.31
CA ALA A 60 -4.72 -8.74 0.20
C ALA A 60 -6.21 -9.05 0.25
N GLU A 61 -6.95 -8.44 1.18
CA GLU A 61 -8.39 -8.69 1.32
C GLU A 61 -9.23 -7.73 0.47
N GLY A 62 -8.58 -6.76 -0.18
CA GLY A 62 -9.26 -5.76 -1.00
C GLY A 62 -10.08 -4.73 -0.22
N LYS A 63 -9.96 -4.71 1.12
CA LYS A 63 -10.67 -3.79 2.01
C LYS A 63 -10.22 -2.34 1.84
N SER A 64 -11.17 -1.43 1.85
CA SER A 64 -10.91 0.01 1.95
C SER A 64 -10.59 0.40 3.40
N LEU A 65 -10.13 1.64 3.60
CA LEU A 65 -9.98 2.17 4.96
C LEU A 65 -11.34 2.17 5.68
N HIS A 66 -12.39 2.55 4.98
CA HIS A 66 -13.75 2.59 5.51
C HIS A 66 -14.22 1.21 5.99
N ASP A 67 -13.95 0.16 5.23
CA ASP A 67 -14.30 -1.22 5.64
C ASP A 67 -13.56 -1.66 6.91
N MET A 68 -12.37 -1.09 7.16
CA MET A 68 -11.60 -1.34 8.37
C MET A 68 -12.05 -0.45 9.53
N GLU A 69 -12.41 0.81 9.26
CA GLU A 69 -12.99 1.74 10.25
C GLU A 69 -14.25 1.14 10.90
N ILE A 70 -15.13 0.54 10.10
CA ILE A 70 -16.33 -0.16 10.62
C ILE A 70 -15.93 -1.24 11.64
N LYS A 71 -14.87 -1.99 11.37
CA LYS A 71 -14.39 -3.04 12.28
C LYS A 71 -13.77 -2.48 13.56
N TRP A 72 -13.16 -1.30 13.51
CA TRP A 72 -12.63 -0.62 14.69
C TRP A 72 -13.75 -0.11 15.58
N GLU A 73 -14.79 0.48 14.99
CA GLU A 73 -15.98 0.96 15.70
C GLU A 73 -16.72 -0.19 16.41
N LEU A 74 -16.73 -1.37 15.79
CA LEU A 74 -17.29 -2.59 16.38
C LEU A 74 -16.37 -3.29 17.40
N GLY A 75 -15.14 -2.79 17.61
CA GLY A 75 -14.16 -3.40 18.52
C GLY A 75 -13.57 -4.74 18.02
N GLU A 76 -13.79 -5.10 16.74
CA GLU A 76 -13.30 -6.33 16.13
C GLU A 76 -11.82 -6.25 15.72
N ALA A 77 -11.26 -5.05 15.60
CA ALA A 77 -9.90 -4.83 15.14
C ALA A 77 -9.27 -3.60 15.79
N GLU A 78 -7.93 -3.61 15.88
CA GLU A 78 -7.14 -2.50 16.41
C GLU A 78 -7.20 -1.27 15.50
N ILE A 79 -7.37 -0.09 16.10
CA ILE A 79 -7.38 1.20 15.42
C ILE A 79 -6.01 1.47 14.78
N MET A 80 -6.00 1.80 13.50
CA MET A 80 -4.79 2.16 12.78
C MET A 80 -4.24 3.52 13.25
N PRO A 81 -2.95 3.63 13.57
CA PRO A 81 -2.36 4.86 14.08
C PRO A 81 -1.94 5.83 12.95
N CYS A 82 -2.78 6.05 11.93
CA CYS A 82 -2.49 7.06 10.92
C CYS A 82 -3.75 7.69 10.31
N CYS A 83 -3.59 8.86 9.68
CA CYS A 83 -4.69 9.52 9.00
C CYS A 83 -4.95 8.92 7.60
N ARG A 84 -6.17 9.12 7.10
CA ARG A 84 -6.63 8.60 5.81
C ARG A 84 -5.68 8.89 4.64
N ASN A 85 -5.16 10.11 4.55
CA ASN A 85 -4.28 10.51 3.46
C ASN A 85 -2.96 9.74 3.51
N SER A 86 -2.35 9.66 4.69
CA SER A 86 -1.12 8.87 4.89
C SER A 86 -1.35 7.41 4.52
N PHE A 87 -2.46 6.80 4.97
CA PHE A 87 -2.81 5.42 4.63
C PHE A 87 -2.82 5.16 3.12
N TYR A 88 -3.51 6.00 2.34
CA TYR A 88 -3.57 5.79 0.88
C TYR A 88 -2.25 6.12 0.19
N SER A 89 -1.42 7.01 0.73
CA SER A 89 -0.07 7.25 0.23
C SER A 89 0.83 6.05 0.48
N TYR A 90 0.85 5.49 1.70
CA TYR A 90 1.60 4.28 2.03
C TYR A 90 1.11 3.08 1.21
N ARG A 91 -0.19 2.93 1.00
CA ARG A 91 -0.74 1.87 0.14
C ARG A 91 -0.19 1.94 -1.29
N LYS A 92 -0.09 3.14 -1.86
CA LYS A 92 0.50 3.34 -3.20
C LYS A 92 2.01 3.06 -3.19
N LEU A 93 2.72 3.53 -2.16
CA LEU A 93 4.14 3.29 -1.98
C LEU A 93 4.45 1.79 -1.89
N THR A 94 3.68 1.03 -1.10
CA THR A 94 3.81 -0.43 -0.98
C THR A 94 3.67 -1.11 -2.34
N LEU A 95 2.69 -0.73 -3.15
CA LEU A 95 2.53 -1.33 -4.49
C LEU A 95 3.71 -1.00 -5.42
N ALA A 96 4.28 0.21 -5.32
CA ALA A 96 5.44 0.58 -6.11
C ALA A 96 6.71 -0.17 -5.66
N ILE A 97 6.91 -0.35 -4.35
CA ILE A 97 8.01 -1.17 -3.81
C ILE A 97 7.83 -2.63 -4.25
N LEU A 98 6.63 -3.18 -4.12
CA LEU A 98 6.31 -4.53 -4.54
C LEU A 98 6.61 -4.76 -6.03
N ASP A 99 6.23 -3.81 -6.88
CA ASP A 99 6.50 -3.89 -8.32
C ASP A 99 8.01 -3.97 -8.61
N ARG A 100 8.81 -3.14 -7.93
CA ARG A 100 10.28 -3.17 -8.04
C ARG A 100 10.87 -4.48 -7.52
N MET A 101 10.35 -5.02 -6.43
CA MET A 101 10.78 -6.31 -5.90
C MET A 101 10.51 -7.44 -6.89
N ILE A 102 9.33 -7.43 -7.53
CA ILE A 102 8.97 -8.42 -8.55
C ILE A 102 9.88 -8.27 -9.77
N GLN A 103 10.06 -7.05 -10.29
CA GLN A 103 10.95 -6.80 -11.44
C GLN A 103 12.40 -7.16 -11.15
N GLY A 104 12.90 -6.87 -9.94
CA GLY A 104 14.25 -7.26 -9.53
C GLY A 104 14.42 -8.78 -9.35
N LYS A 105 13.34 -9.51 -9.04
CA LYS A 105 13.35 -10.98 -8.93
C LYS A 105 13.31 -11.67 -10.29
N GLU A 106 12.69 -11.07 -11.30
CA GLU A 106 12.66 -11.59 -12.68
C GLU A 106 14.00 -11.40 -13.41
N MET A 107 14.92 -10.58 -12.87
CA MET A 107 16.25 -10.31 -13.45
C MET A 107 17.40 -11.04 -12.73
N ALA A 108 17.11 -11.86 -11.72
CA ALA A 108 18.09 -12.63 -10.94
C ALA A 108 17.92 -14.13 -11.20
#